data_AF-A0A3M1KYZ2-F1
#
_entry.id   AF-A0A3M1KYZ2-F1
#
_cell.length_a   1.000
_cell.length_b   1.000
_cell.length_c   1.000
_cell.angle_alpha   90.00
_cell.angle_beta   90.00
_cell.angle_gamma   90.00
#
_symmetry.space_group_name_H-M   'P 1'
#
loop_
_entity.id
_entity.type
_entity.pdbx_description
1 polymer ?
#
loop_
_entity_poly.entity_id
_entity_poly.type
_entity_poly.pdbx_seq_one_letter_code
_entity_poly.pdbx_strand_id
1 'polypeptide(L)'
;MSYTTKRPKPYPDKDILDYEWERTPSKVKDLIEKQKLQLQQKDAEIASLKVQNDWFREQLELDSPQKYRRQPPTVSVPEVILWTLIGLLLTIGATLVPVHTISPPWTWANKGINTQSLGVTCQIGAVLLTGCVGGKFAGAVSQILYLILGLIWLPLFNAGGGFDYTTQSTFGYILGFFAGAAVCGLIAYQKRASLHRLAISCLAGLITIHTAGITYLAIIHYFGIGEKDLSLSQAIVNYSVNPLFGQFVLVCAVTLIAYGLRKLSFT
;
A
#
# COMPACT_ATOMS: atom_id res chain seq x y z
N MET A 1 23.10 10.93 -9.28
CA MET A 1 23.21 11.32 -7.86
C MET A 1 23.95 10.19 -7.14
N SER A 2 25.27 10.32 -7.03
CA SER A 2 26.17 9.20 -6.69
C SER A 2 26.36 9.10 -5.19
N TYR A 3 25.90 8.01 -4.58
CA TYR A 3 26.16 7.68 -3.18
C TYR A 3 27.61 7.22 -3.06
N THR A 4 28.49 8.06 -2.51
CA THR A 4 29.84 7.63 -2.11
C THR A 4 29.72 6.67 -0.93
N THR A 5 29.76 5.37 -1.21
CA THR A 5 29.97 4.33 -0.19
C THR A 5 31.39 4.52 0.36
N LYS A 6 31.49 5.19 1.52
CA LYS A 6 32.75 5.20 2.28
C LYS A 6 33.05 3.75 2.63
N ARG A 7 34.10 3.18 2.01
CA ARG A 7 34.64 1.88 2.43
C ARG A 7 34.94 1.97 3.93
N PRO A 8 34.58 0.98 4.76
CA PRO A 8 35.01 0.96 6.14
C PRO A 8 36.54 1.00 6.16
N LYS A 9 37.11 1.92 6.94
CA LYS A 9 38.56 1.93 7.16
C LYS A 9 38.91 0.58 7.79
N PRO A 10 39.92 -0.16 7.27
CA PRO A 10 40.33 -1.41 7.90
C PRO A 10 40.67 -1.12 9.36
N TYR A 11 40.08 -1.89 10.27
CA TYR A 11 40.44 -1.82 11.68
C TYR A 11 41.93 -2.19 11.78
N PRO A 12 42.74 -1.49 12.58
CA PRO A 12 44.06 -1.99 12.90
C PRO A 12 43.88 -3.36 13.54
N ASP A 13 44.56 -4.36 12.97
CA ASP A 13 44.61 -5.70 13.52
C ASP A 13 45.11 -5.61 14.96
N LYS A 14 44.44 -6.30 15.88
CA LYS A 14 44.66 -6.14 17.32
C LYS A 14 46.03 -6.66 17.76
N ASP A 15 46.61 -7.53 16.93
CA ASP A 15 47.89 -8.19 17.13
C ASP A 15 49.05 -7.44 16.45
N ILE A 16 48.79 -6.38 15.68
CA ILE A 16 49.83 -5.52 15.07
C ILE A 16 50.11 -4.34 15.99
N LEU A 17 50.92 -4.58 17.02
CA LEU A 17 51.63 -3.54 17.76
C LEU A 17 53.07 -3.50 17.23
N ASP A 18 53.52 -2.31 16.82
CA ASP A 18 54.95 -1.94 16.81
C ASP A 18 55.90 -2.33 15.66
N TYR A 19 55.48 -2.58 14.42
CA TYR A 19 56.51 -2.71 13.35
C TYR A 19 57.24 -1.39 13.00
N GLU A 20 56.66 -0.23 13.32
CA GLU A 20 57.27 1.09 13.07
C GLU A 20 57.36 2.00 14.30
N TRP A 21 56.92 1.52 15.48
CA TRP A 21 56.93 2.36 16.69
C TRP A 21 58.35 2.73 17.07
N GLU A 22 59.33 1.81 16.97
CA GLU A 22 60.74 2.12 17.24
C GLU A 22 61.31 3.20 16.32
N ARG A 23 60.88 3.26 15.04
CA ARG A 23 61.35 4.26 14.05
C ARG A 23 60.58 5.57 14.07
N THR A 24 59.47 5.64 14.82
CA THR A 24 58.62 6.83 14.87
C THR A 24 59.35 7.98 15.58
N PRO A 25 59.44 9.19 14.99
CA PRO A 25 60.09 10.33 15.63
C PRO A 25 59.50 10.64 17.00
N SER A 26 60.35 10.95 17.98
CA SER A 26 59.94 11.17 19.39
C SER A 26 58.78 12.15 19.54
N LYS A 27 58.82 13.29 18.83
CA LYS A 27 57.75 14.29 18.84
C LYS A 27 56.37 13.74 18.44
N VAL A 28 56.33 12.74 17.56
CA VAL A 28 55.09 12.09 17.11
C VAL A 28 54.60 11.09 18.16
N LYS A 29 55.51 10.37 18.83
CA LYS A 29 55.17 9.50 19.96
C LYS A 29 54.53 10.28 21.10
N ASP A 30 55.14 11.39 21.49
CA ASP A 30 54.64 12.26 22.56
C ASP A 30 53.25 12.82 22.22
N LEU A 31 53.00 13.17 20.94
CA LEU A 31 51.70 13.63 20.49
C LEU A 31 50.64 12.51 20.54
N ILE A 32 51.01 11.30 20.15
CA ILE A 32 50.13 10.12 20.19
C ILE A 32 49.81 9.75 21.64
N GLU A 33 50.79 9.75 22.53
CA GLU A 33 50.56 9.51 23.96
C GLU A 33 49.65 10.57 24.56
N LYS A 34 49.86 11.85 24.23
CA LYS A 34 48.97 12.94 24.64
C LYS A 34 47.54 12.74 24.13
N GLN A 35 47.37 12.32 22.88
CA GLN A 35 46.05 12.01 22.32
C GLN A 35 45.41 10.78 22.97
N LYS A 36 46.18 9.72 23.25
CA LYS A 36 45.70 8.54 23.97
C LYS A 36 45.24 8.90 25.38
N LEU A 37 45.99 9.75 26.08
CA LEU A 37 45.61 10.25 27.40
C LEU A 37 44.30 11.06 27.35
N GLN A 38 44.16 11.94 26.35
CA GLN A 38 42.93 12.70 26.13
C GLN A 38 41.73 11.81 25.77
N LEU A 39 41.95 10.77 24.98
CA LEU A 39 40.92 9.78 24.65
C LEU A 39 40.48 9.04 25.91
N GLN A 40 41.41 8.57 26.73
CA GLN A 40 41.10 7.89 27.99
C GLN A 40 40.33 8.79 28.96
N GLN A 41 40.69 10.07 29.06
CA GLN A 41 39.96 11.05 29.88
C GLN A 41 38.52 11.25 29.37
N LYS A 42 38.34 11.37 28.06
CA LYS A 42 37.01 11.51 27.46
C LYS A 42 36.17 10.24 27.61
N ASP A 43 36.78 9.07 27.49
CA ASP A 43 36.07 7.80 27.68
C ASP A 43 35.62 7.63 29.14
N ALA A 44 36.45 8.05 30.11
CA ALA A 44 36.07 8.08 31.51
C ALA A 44 34.92 9.06 31.80
N GLU A 45 34.93 10.24 31.18
CA GLU A 45 33.84 11.23 31.26
C GLU A 45 32.54 10.70 30.62
N ILE A 46 32.63 10.04 29.47
CA ILE A 46 31.48 9.41 28.83
C ILE A 46 30.92 8.28 29.70
N ALA A 47 31.77 7.50 30.36
CA ALA A 47 31.36 6.42 31.24
C ALA A 47 30.58 6.96 32.46
N SER A 48 31.06 8.04 33.10
CA SER A 48 30.35 8.65 34.22
C SER A 48 29.01 9.27 33.81
N LEU A 49 28.96 9.96 32.66
CA LEU A 49 27.73 10.53 32.12
C LEU A 49 26.70 9.45 31.74
N LYS A 50 27.15 8.27 31.28
CA LYS A 50 26.24 7.14 31.02
C LYS A 50 25.64 6.61 32.31
N VAL A 51 26.45 6.37 33.33
CA VAL A 51 25.97 5.91 34.65
C VAL A 51 24.97 6.91 35.24
N GLN A 52 25.26 8.22 35.15
CA GLN A 52 24.36 9.27 35.61
C GLN A 52 23.05 9.29 34.82
N ASN A 53 23.10 9.16 33.48
CA ASN A 53 21.89 9.07 32.66
C ASN A 53 21.06 7.83 32.98
N ASP A 54 21.70 6.68 33.20
CA ASP A 54 21.02 5.44 33.55
C ASP A 54 20.36 5.53 34.94
N TRP A 55 21.04 6.15 35.91
CA TRP A 55 20.47 6.46 37.22
C TRP A 55 19.25 7.38 37.13
N PHE A 56 19.33 8.47 36.36
CA PHE A 56 18.19 9.37 36.15
C PHE A 56 17.01 8.66 35.50
N ARG A 57 17.27 7.69 34.61
CA ARG A 57 16.22 6.90 33.96
C ARG A 57 15.53 5.97 34.92
N GLU A 58 16.26 5.34 35.83
CA GLU A 58 15.69 4.48 36.87
C GLU A 58 14.81 5.29 37.83
N GLN A 59 15.27 6.46 38.26
CA GLN A 59 14.51 7.37 39.14
C GLN A 59 13.22 7.90 38.51
N LEU A 60 13.23 8.15 37.21
CA LEU A 60 12.09 8.69 36.47
C LEU A 60 11.21 7.60 35.84
N GLU A 61 11.48 6.32 36.11
CA GLU A 61 10.84 5.16 35.47
C GLU A 61 10.78 5.27 33.94
N LEU A 62 11.78 5.91 33.32
CA LEU A 62 11.81 6.15 31.89
C LEU A 62 12.18 4.85 31.16
N ASP A 63 11.16 4.19 30.59
CA ASP A 63 11.29 3.07 29.67
C ASP A 63 12.33 3.34 28.57
N SER A 64 13.06 2.28 28.16
CA SER A 64 14.16 2.38 27.18
C SER A 64 13.80 3.16 25.90
N PRO A 65 14.73 3.94 25.31
CA PRO A 65 14.48 4.66 24.05
C PRO A 65 14.19 3.72 22.87
N GLN A 66 14.53 2.41 22.96
CA GLN A 66 14.09 1.41 21.99
C GLN A 66 12.59 1.16 22.01
N LYS A 67 11.89 1.33 23.14
CA LYS A 67 10.42 1.16 23.24
C LYS A 67 9.66 2.20 22.41
N TYR A 68 10.28 3.35 22.15
CA TYR A 68 9.80 4.42 21.27
C TYR A 68 10.16 4.21 19.78
N ARG A 69 10.67 3.04 19.40
CA ARG A 69 10.84 2.67 17.98
C ARG A 69 9.47 2.41 17.35
N ARG A 70 8.77 3.51 16.99
CA ARG A 70 7.50 3.57 16.24
C ARG A 70 6.68 2.29 16.37
N GLN A 71 5.98 2.12 17.48
CA GLN A 71 4.83 1.22 17.46
C GLN A 71 3.92 1.72 16.33
N PRO A 72 3.62 0.91 15.28
CA PRO A 72 2.61 1.30 14.33
C PRO A 72 1.34 1.58 15.14
N PRO A 73 0.55 2.62 14.83
CA PRO A 73 -0.69 2.87 15.53
C PRO A 73 -1.47 1.56 15.60
N THR A 74 -1.71 1.07 16.82
CA THR A 74 -2.46 -0.17 17.04
C THR A 74 -3.89 0.13 16.62
N VAL A 75 -4.24 -0.25 15.40
CA VAL A 75 -5.58 -0.03 14.87
C VAL A 75 -6.54 -0.77 15.79
N SER A 76 -7.52 -0.05 16.32
CA SER A 76 -8.47 -0.67 17.25
C SER A 76 -9.30 -1.72 16.49
N VAL A 77 -9.44 -2.91 17.07
CA VAL A 77 -10.23 -3.99 16.45
C VAL A 77 -11.66 -3.55 16.07
N PRO A 78 -12.37 -2.74 16.90
CA PRO A 78 -13.69 -2.21 16.53
C PRO A 78 -13.67 -1.34 15.27
N GLU A 79 -12.64 -0.50 15.08
CA GLU A 79 -12.50 0.35 13.90
C GLU A 79 -12.28 -0.49 12.63
N VAL A 80 -11.47 -1.55 12.73
CA VAL A 80 -11.27 -2.48 11.61
C VAL A 80 -12.59 -3.16 11.23
N ILE A 81 -13.37 -3.61 12.22
CA ILE A 81 -14.68 -4.24 11.98
C ILE A 81 -15.64 -3.24 11.33
N LEU A 82 -15.73 -2.02 11.86
CA LEU A 82 -16.59 -0.97 11.33
C LEU A 82 -16.27 -0.67 9.86
N TRP A 83 -15.00 -0.41 9.53
CA TRP A 83 -14.59 -0.13 8.16
C TRP A 83 -14.73 -1.33 7.24
N THR A 84 -14.57 -2.56 7.76
CA THR A 84 -14.80 -3.78 7.00
C THR A 84 -16.26 -3.90 6.58
N LEU A 85 -17.20 -3.65 7.51
CA LEU A 85 -18.63 -3.69 7.24
C LEU A 85 -19.07 -2.56 6.30
N ILE A 86 -18.59 -1.32 6.55
CA ILE A 86 -18.84 -0.18 5.68
C ILE A 86 -18.34 -0.48 4.27
N GLY A 87 -17.11 -1.00 4.13
CA GLY A 87 -16.54 -1.33 2.83
C GLY A 87 -17.30 -2.44 2.11
N LEU A 88 -17.78 -3.45 2.84
CA LEU A 88 -18.55 -4.54 2.27
C LEU A 88 -19.89 -4.01 1.74
N LEU A 89 -20.60 -3.25 2.56
CA LEU A 89 -21.86 -2.61 2.18
C LEU A 89 -21.68 -1.64 1.02
N LEU A 90 -20.59 -0.89 0.98
CA LEU A 90 -20.28 0.03 -0.10
C LEU A 90 -20.01 -0.71 -1.41
N THR A 91 -19.28 -1.83 -1.34
CA THR A 91 -18.98 -2.67 -2.52
C THR A 91 -20.26 -3.31 -3.07
N ILE A 92 -21.12 -3.84 -2.20
CA ILE A 92 -22.44 -4.37 -2.58
C ILE A 92 -23.35 -3.26 -3.11
N GLY A 93 -23.43 -2.11 -2.44
CA GLY A 93 -24.24 -0.98 -2.92
C GLY A 93 -23.79 -0.50 -4.30
N ALA A 94 -22.47 -0.48 -4.54
CA ALA A 94 -21.91 -0.12 -5.83
C ALA A 94 -22.16 -1.14 -6.95
N THR A 95 -22.43 -2.41 -6.64
CA THR A 95 -22.85 -3.40 -7.67
C THR A 95 -24.30 -3.19 -8.09
N LEU A 96 -25.16 -2.73 -7.17
CA LEU A 96 -26.59 -2.56 -7.40
C LEU A 96 -26.97 -1.26 -8.10
N VAL A 97 -26.06 -0.28 -8.16
CA VAL A 97 -26.29 1.00 -8.86
C VAL A 97 -25.85 0.87 -10.32
N PRO A 98 -26.77 0.75 -11.30
CA PRO A 98 -26.40 0.80 -12.70
C PRO A 98 -25.95 2.22 -13.04
N VAL A 99 -24.63 2.43 -13.09
CA VAL A 99 -24.09 3.69 -13.60
C VAL A 99 -24.15 3.64 -15.11
N HIS A 100 -25.15 4.32 -15.65
CA HIS A 100 -25.29 4.56 -17.06
C HIS A 100 -24.33 5.69 -17.45
N THR A 101 -23.41 5.41 -18.35
CA THR A 101 -22.70 6.47 -19.05
C THR A 101 -23.37 6.75 -20.37
N ILE A 102 -23.49 8.04 -20.65
CA ILE A 102 -23.81 8.52 -21.98
C ILE A 102 -22.59 8.18 -22.83
N SER A 103 -22.82 7.48 -23.94
CA SER A 103 -21.77 7.21 -24.93
C SER A 103 -20.99 8.49 -25.27
N PRO A 104 -19.74 8.41 -25.72
CA PRO A 104 -18.99 9.61 -26.02
C PRO A 104 -19.60 10.46 -27.15
N PRO A 105 -19.44 11.80 -27.13
CA PRO A 105 -20.06 12.68 -28.13
C PRO A 105 -19.72 12.34 -29.57
N TRP A 106 -18.52 11.80 -29.81
CA TRP A 106 -18.03 11.41 -31.13
C TRP A 106 -18.67 10.12 -31.68
N THR A 107 -19.33 9.31 -30.85
CA THR A 107 -20.06 8.12 -31.32
C THR A 107 -21.56 8.39 -31.52
N TRP A 108 -22.08 9.52 -31.04
CA TRP A 108 -23.48 9.90 -31.19
C TRP A 108 -23.90 10.06 -32.64
N ALA A 109 -22.99 10.56 -33.50
CA ALA A 109 -23.25 10.76 -34.92
C ALA A 109 -23.61 9.46 -35.65
N ASN A 110 -23.07 8.30 -35.21
CA ASN A 110 -23.23 7.02 -35.92
C ASN A 110 -24.08 5.99 -35.15
N LYS A 111 -24.11 6.05 -33.81
CA LYS A 111 -24.77 5.06 -32.94
C LYS A 111 -25.85 5.64 -32.02
N GLY A 112 -26.16 6.94 -32.15
CA GLY A 112 -27.08 7.63 -31.25
C GLY A 112 -26.58 7.69 -29.80
N ILE A 113 -27.42 8.19 -28.89
CA ILE A 113 -27.13 8.17 -27.46
C ILE A 113 -27.45 6.77 -26.92
N ASN A 114 -26.45 5.90 -26.93
CA ASN A 114 -26.53 4.60 -26.25
C ASN A 114 -26.00 4.72 -24.81
N THR A 115 -26.71 4.11 -23.86
CA THR A 115 -26.34 4.07 -22.44
C THR A 115 -25.58 2.77 -22.15
N GLN A 116 -24.28 2.87 -21.92
CA GLN A 116 -23.47 1.70 -21.54
C GLN A 116 -23.35 1.64 -20.02
N SER A 117 -23.67 0.48 -19.43
CA SER A 117 -23.55 0.25 -18.00
C SER A 117 -22.08 0.07 -17.62
N LEU A 118 -21.57 0.98 -16.80
CA LEU A 118 -20.22 0.92 -16.23
C LEU A 118 -20.19 0.16 -14.90
N GLY A 119 -21.12 -0.78 -14.63
CA GLY A 119 -21.37 -1.36 -13.30
C GLY A 119 -20.14 -1.76 -12.46
N VAL A 120 -19.04 -2.22 -13.08
CA VAL A 120 -17.79 -2.58 -12.38
C VAL A 120 -16.98 -1.36 -11.91
N THR A 121 -17.14 -0.20 -12.54
CA THR A 121 -16.38 1.02 -12.26
C THR A 121 -16.67 1.53 -10.85
N CYS A 122 -17.94 1.59 -10.43
CA CYS A 122 -18.29 2.05 -9.08
C CYS A 122 -17.81 1.09 -7.99
N GLN A 123 -17.80 -0.22 -8.27
CA GLN A 123 -17.30 -1.22 -7.34
C GLN A 123 -15.83 -0.97 -7.02
N ILE A 124 -15.00 -0.72 -8.04
CA ILE A 124 -13.59 -0.37 -7.86
C ILE A 124 -13.44 0.87 -6.95
N GLY A 125 -14.33 1.86 -7.09
CA GLY A 125 -14.32 3.06 -6.26
C GLY A 125 -14.57 2.76 -4.79
N ALA A 126 -15.54 1.88 -4.52
CA ALA A 126 -15.82 1.40 -3.16
C ALA A 126 -14.61 0.66 -2.56
N VAL A 127 -13.96 -0.19 -3.35
CA VAL A 127 -12.76 -0.94 -2.95
C VAL A 127 -11.61 0.01 -2.59
N LEU A 128 -11.31 0.97 -3.47
CA LEU A 128 -10.23 1.92 -3.28
C LEU A 128 -10.50 2.88 -2.10
N LEU A 129 -11.76 3.31 -1.93
CA LEU A 129 -12.17 4.14 -0.79
C LEU A 129 -12.00 3.40 0.53
N THR A 130 -12.45 2.13 0.59
CA THR A 130 -12.31 1.29 1.77
C THR A 130 -10.85 1.07 2.13
N GLY A 131 -9.99 0.81 1.14
CA GLY A 131 -8.54 0.74 1.37
C GLY A 131 -7.97 2.06 1.90
N CYS A 132 -8.31 3.19 1.28
CA CYS A 132 -7.82 4.50 1.70
C CYS A 132 -8.23 4.89 3.13
N VAL A 133 -9.44 4.56 3.56
CA VAL A 133 -10.02 5.04 4.82
C VAL A 133 -10.05 3.98 5.92
N GLY A 134 -10.16 2.70 5.59
CA GLY A 134 -10.10 1.59 6.54
C GLY A 134 -8.72 0.93 6.64
N GLY A 135 -7.80 1.25 5.73
CA GLY A 135 -6.46 0.69 5.70
C GLY A 135 -6.39 -0.71 5.10
N LYS A 136 -5.17 -1.27 5.09
CA LYS A 136 -4.88 -2.51 4.36
C LYS A 136 -5.72 -3.71 4.82
N PHE A 137 -5.95 -3.83 6.13
CA PHE A 137 -6.66 -4.98 6.71
C PHE A 137 -8.17 -4.89 6.49
N ALA A 138 -8.79 -3.77 6.87
CA ALA A 138 -10.24 -3.60 6.70
C ALA A 138 -10.64 -3.67 5.21
N GLY A 139 -9.85 -3.02 4.34
CA GLY A 139 -10.01 -3.11 2.89
C GLY A 139 -9.92 -4.55 2.39
N ALA A 140 -8.82 -5.25 2.69
CA ALA A 140 -8.63 -6.63 2.22
C ALA A 140 -9.70 -7.60 2.72
N VAL A 141 -10.01 -7.56 4.02
CA VAL A 141 -11.01 -8.44 4.64
C VAL A 141 -12.40 -8.17 4.05
N SER A 142 -12.77 -6.91 3.87
CA SER A 142 -14.03 -6.52 3.22
C SER A 142 -14.19 -7.17 1.83
N GLN A 143 -13.13 -7.14 1.02
CA GLN A 143 -13.17 -7.73 -0.33
C GLN A 143 -13.18 -9.26 -0.33
N ILE A 144 -12.52 -9.89 0.66
CA ILE A 144 -12.62 -11.34 0.86
C ILE A 144 -14.06 -11.73 1.20
N LEU A 145 -14.72 -11.01 2.13
CA LEU A 145 -16.12 -11.27 2.45
C LEU A 145 -17.02 -11.08 1.23
N TYR A 146 -16.81 -10.01 0.45
CA TYR A 146 -17.56 -9.77 -0.78
C TYR A 146 -17.43 -10.94 -1.77
N LEU A 147 -16.21 -11.42 -2.00
CA LEU A 147 -15.92 -12.56 -2.86
C LEU A 147 -16.61 -13.84 -2.36
N ILE A 148 -16.49 -14.16 -1.07
CA ILE A 148 -17.10 -15.35 -0.46
C ILE A 148 -18.63 -15.30 -0.57
N LEU A 149 -19.23 -14.15 -0.25
CA LEU A 149 -20.69 -13.98 -0.31
C LEU A 149 -21.22 -14.10 -1.75
N GLY A 150 -20.51 -13.55 -2.73
CA GLY A 150 -20.89 -13.64 -4.14
C GLY A 150 -20.73 -15.05 -4.73
N LEU A 151 -19.81 -15.86 -4.18
CA LEU A 151 -19.62 -17.25 -4.60
C LEU A 151 -20.58 -18.24 -3.92
N ILE A 152 -20.94 -18.02 -2.64
CA ILE A 152 -21.73 -18.98 -1.86
C ILE A 152 -23.23 -18.69 -1.91
N TRP A 153 -23.64 -17.43 -1.80
CA TRP A 153 -24.99 -17.12 -1.29
C TRP A 153 -25.85 -16.24 -2.19
N LEU A 154 -25.29 -15.20 -2.83
CA LEU A 154 -26.09 -14.19 -3.53
C LEU A 154 -25.52 -13.85 -4.92
N PRO A 155 -26.39 -13.51 -5.90
CA PRO A 155 -25.97 -12.96 -7.18
C PRO A 155 -25.48 -11.51 -7.04
N LEU A 156 -24.38 -11.31 -6.30
CA LEU A 156 -23.80 -10.00 -6.00
C LEU A 156 -22.90 -9.46 -7.12
N PHE A 157 -22.51 -10.33 -8.05
CA PHE A 157 -21.65 -9.96 -9.17
C PHE A 157 -22.49 -9.47 -10.34
N ASN A 158 -21.87 -8.64 -11.20
CA ASN A 158 -22.56 -7.93 -12.28
C ASN A 158 -23.24 -8.84 -13.33
N ALA A 159 -22.94 -10.14 -13.32
CA ALA A 159 -23.54 -11.15 -14.19
C ALA A 159 -24.09 -12.36 -13.41
N GLY A 160 -24.40 -12.20 -12.12
CA GLY A 160 -24.94 -13.26 -11.27
C GLY A 160 -24.06 -13.56 -10.04
N GLY A 161 -23.90 -14.83 -9.72
CA GLY A 161 -23.12 -15.31 -8.58
C GLY A 161 -22.90 -16.82 -8.67
N GLY A 162 -22.31 -17.41 -7.65
CA GLY A 162 -22.06 -18.85 -7.62
C GLY A 162 -20.71 -19.27 -8.19
N PHE A 163 -20.39 -20.56 -8.07
CA PHE A 163 -19.12 -21.11 -8.55
C PHE A 163 -18.95 -21.03 -10.07
N ASP A 164 -20.04 -21.03 -10.85
CA ASP A 164 -19.99 -20.89 -12.30
C ASP A 164 -19.41 -19.52 -12.73
N TYR A 165 -19.52 -18.51 -11.86
CA TYR A 165 -18.94 -17.19 -12.09
C TYR A 165 -17.40 -17.23 -12.18
N THR A 166 -16.74 -18.27 -11.67
CA THR A 166 -15.29 -18.48 -11.80
C THR A 166 -14.83 -18.76 -13.23
N THR A 167 -15.73 -18.82 -14.21
CA THR A 167 -15.42 -18.91 -15.64
C THR A 167 -15.59 -17.58 -16.37
N GLN A 168 -16.09 -16.54 -15.68
CA GLN A 168 -16.38 -15.24 -16.25
C GLN A 168 -15.13 -14.36 -16.36
N SER A 169 -15.00 -13.63 -17.48
CA SER A 169 -13.91 -12.70 -17.76
C SER A 169 -13.70 -11.64 -16.67
N THR A 170 -14.79 -11.20 -16.03
CA THR A 170 -14.77 -10.17 -14.97
C THR A 170 -14.33 -10.69 -13.60
N PHE A 171 -14.36 -12.01 -13.36
CA PHE A 171 -14.04 -12.60 -12.06
C PHE A 171 -12.61 -12.29 -11.60
N GLY A 172 -11.65 -12.28 -12.54
CA GLY A 172 -10.26 -11.93 -12.25
C GLY A 172 -10.07 -10.54 -11.64
N TYR A 173 -10.92 -9.58 -12.01
CA TYR A 173 -10.87 -8.23 -11.44
C TYR A 173 -11.41 -8.23 -10.01
N ILE A 174 -12.44 -9.04 -9.72
CA ILE A 174 -12.97 -9.22 -8.37
C ILE A 174 -11.93 -9.89 -7.46
N LEU A 175 -11.20 -10.90 -7.95
CA LEU A 175 -10.04 -11.44 -7.23
C LEU A 175 -8.99 -10.36 -6.97
N GLY A 176 -8.77 -9.48 -7.95
CA GLY A 176 -7.90 -8.32 -7.82
C GLY A 176 -8.34 -7.33 -6.75
N PHE A 177 -9.61 -7.27 -6.34
CA PHE A 177 -10.09 -6.31 -5.34
C PHE A 177 -9.42 -6.52 -3.99
N PHE A 178 -9.20 -7.76 -3.57
CA PHE A 178 -8.45 -8.07 -2.34
C PHE A 178 -7.04 -7.44 -2.36
N ALA A 179 -6.27 -7.74 -3.40
CA ALA A 179 -4.90 -7.25 -3.54
C ALA A 179 -4.87 -5.73 -3.73
N GLY A 180 -5.78 -5.19 -4.53
CA GLY A 180 -5.95 -3.77 -4.78
C GLY A 180 -6.26 -2.98 -3.52
N ALA A 181 -7.22 -3.46 -2.71
CA ALA A 181 -7.56 -2.85 -1.43
C ALA A 181 -6.38 -2.90 -0.44
N ALA A 182 -5.66 -4.02 -0.38
CA ALA A 182 -4.50 -4.18 0.49
C ALA A 182 -3.36 -3.22 0.12
N VAL A 183 -3.00 -3.14 -1.16
CA VAL A 183 -1.96 -2.23 -1.68
C VAL A 183 -2.38 -0.78 -1.49
N CYS A 184 -3.62 -0.44 -1.84
CA CYS A 184 -4.19 0.89 -1.65
C CYS A 184 -4.16 1.29 -0.17
N GLY A 185 -4.61 0.43 0.75
CA GLY A 185 -4.59 0.75 2.16
C GLY A 185 -3.17 0.82 2.74
N LEU A 186 -2.25 -0.02 2.26
CA LEU A 186 -0.87 0.01 2.70
C LEU A 186 -0.22 1.36 2.38
N ILE A 187 -0.31 1.82 1.13
CA ILE A 187 0.31 3.08 0.69
C ILE A 187 -0.37 4.29 1.37
N ALA A 188 -1.69 4.24 1.55
CA ALA A 188 -2.46 5.35 2.13
C ALA A 188 -2.06 5.62 3.59
N TYR A 189 -1.66 4.59 4.35
CA TYR A 189 -1.30 4.69 5.77
C TYR A 189 0.21 4.77 6.04
N GLN A 190 1.06 4.74 5.00
CA GLN A 190 2.52 4.86 5.19
C GLN A 190 2.96 6.20 5.80
N LYS A 191 2.26 7.29 5.47
CA LYS A 191 2.54 8.65 5.97
C LYS A 191 1.22 9.40 6.18
N ARG A 192 1.31 10.61 6.75
CA ARG A 192 0.16 11.52 6.93
C ARG A 192 -0.61 11.69 5.63
N ALA A 193 -1.94 11.69 5.75
CA ALA A 193 -2.84 11.85 4.63
C ALA A 193 -2.59 13.16 3.88
N SER A 194 -2.33 13.06 2.58
CA SER A 194 -2.31 14.19 1.65
C SER A 194 -2.98 13.76 0.35
N LEU A 195 -3.59 14.71 -0.37
CA LEU A 195 -4.28 14.43 -1.64
C LEU A 195 -3.39 13.67 -2.62
N HIS A 196 -2.15 14.13 -2.80
CA HIS A 196 -1.18 13.48 -3.69
C HIS A 196 -0.89 12.03 -3.29
N ARG A 197 -0.74 11.74 -1.99
CA ARG A 197 -0.48 10.38 -1.51
C ARG A 197 -1.69 9.48 -1.71
N LEU A 198 -2.88 9.96 -1.38
CA LEU A 198 -4.12 9.22 -1.56
C LEU A 198 -4.38 8.91 -3.05
N ALA A 199 -4.08 9.86 -3.94
CA ALA A 199 -4.13 9.63 -5.39
C ALA A 199 -3.16 8.53 -5.83
N ILE A 200 -1.88 8.58 -5.41
CA ILE A 200 -0.90 7.51 -5.70
C ILE A 200 -1.39 6.17 -5.16
N SER A 201 -1.97 6.17 -3.96
CA SER A 201 -2.53 4.99 -3.31
C SER A 201 -3.64 4.35 -4.14
N CYS A 202 -4.60 5.17 -4.58
CA CYS A 202 -5.71 4.74 -5.41
C CYS A 202 -5.21 4.21 -6.76
N LEU A 203 -4.27 4.91 -7.41
CA LEU A 203 -3.69 4.48 -8.67
C LEU A 203 -2.94 3.15 -8.53
N ALA A 204 -2.16 2.97 -7.47
CA ALA A 204 -1.46 1.70 -7.21
C ALA A 204 -2.44 0.54 -6.96
N GLY A 205 -3.52 0.79 -6.22
CA GLY A 205 -4.61 -0.17 -6.05
C GLY A 205 -5.30 -0.52 -7.36
N LEU A 206 -5.63 0.50 -8.17
CA LEU A 206 -6.24 0.31 -9.50
C LEU A 206 -5.34 -0.52 -10.42
N ILE A 207 -4.06 -0.18 -10.52
CA ILE A 207 -3.07 -0.94 -11.31
C ILE A 207 -3.02 -2.40 -10.83
N THR A 208 -3.06 -2.63 -9.53
CA THR A 208 -3.04 -3.99 -8.96
C THR A 208 -4.29 -4.78 -9.36
N ILE A 209 -5.48 -4.15 -9.30
CA ILE A 209 -6.75 -4.77 -9.73
C ILE A 209 -6.68 -5.13 -11.22
N HIS A 210 -6.24 -4.21 -12.08
CA HIS A 210 -6.13 -4.46 -13.52
C HIS A 210 -5.07 -5.50 -13.85
N THR A 211 -3.93 -5.50 -13.15
CA THR A 211 -2.88 -6.50 -13.35
C THR A 211 -3.40 -7.90 -13.00
N ALA A 212 -4.11 -8.05 -11.89
CA ALA A 212 -4.73 -9.31 -11.50
C ALA A 212 -5.81 -9.75 -12.51
N GLY A 213 -6.68 -8.83 -12.93
CA GLY A 213 -7.74 -9.10 -13.92
C GLY A 213 -7.20 -9.52 -15.29
N ILE A 214 -6.20 -8.81 -15.81
CA ILE A 214 -5.55 -9.13 -17.09
C ILE A 214 -4.79 -10.46 -17.00
N THR A 215 -4.09 -10.73 -15.89
CA THR A 215 -3.41 -12.01 -15.67
C THR A 215 -4.40 -13.16 -15.70
N TYR A 216 -5.53 -13.00 -15.01
CA TYR A 216 -6.59 -13.99 -15.01
C TYR A 216 -7.22 -14.18 -16.40
N LEU A 217 -7.50 -13.10 -17.13
CA LEU A 217 -7.97 -13.15 -18.52
C LEU A 217 -7.03 -13.96 -19.42
N ALA A 218 -5.71 -13.74 -19.29
CA ALA A 218 -4.72 -14.49 -20.05
C ALA A 218 -4.75 -16.00 -19.71
N ILE A 219 -4.92 -16.34 -18.43
CA ILE A 219 -5.02 -17.73 -17.95
C ILE A 219 -6.27 -18.41 -18.53
N ILE A 220 -7.46 -17.82 -18.36
CA ILE A 220 -8.70 -18.46 -18.83
C ILE A 220 -8.70 -18.62 -20.36
N HIS A 221 -8.16 -17.64 -21.09
CA HIS A 221 -8.07 -17.70 -22.55
C HIS A 221 -7.07 -18.76 -23.01
N TYR A 222 -5.95 -18.92 -22.31
CA TYR A 222 -4.97 -19.99 -22.57
C TYR A 222 -5.56 -21.39 -22.36
N PHE A 223 -6.40 -21.58 -21.34
CA PHE A 223 -7.07 -22.85 -21.08
C PHE A 223 -8.38 -23.04 -21.88
N GLY A 224 -8.80 -22.05 -22.67
CA GLY A 224 -10.05 -22.12 -23.45
C GLY A 224 -11.32 -22.16 -22.57
N ILE A 225 -11.25 -21.61 -21.36
CA ILE A 225 -12.33 -21.55 -20.37
C ILE A 225 -13.00 -20.17 -20.48
N GLY A 226 -14.34 -20.13 -20.50
CA GLY A 226 -15.11 -18.89 -20.55
C GLY A 226 -15.62 -18.51 -21.95
N GLU A 227 -15.90 -17.22 -22.14
CA GLU A 227 -16.49 -16.68 -23.38
C GLU A 227 -15.53 -16.83 -24.57
N LYS A 228 -15.95 -17.60 -25.59
CA LYS A 228 -15.15 -17.88 -26.80
C LYS A 228 -15.26 -16.81 -27.88
N ASP A 229 -16.21 -15.90 -27.73
CA ASP A 229 -16.57 -14.94 -28.79
C ASP A 229 -15.61 -13.74 -28.86
N LEU A 230 -14.78 -13.53 -27.84
CA LEU A 230 -13.85 -12.41 -27.74
C LEU A 230 -12.40 -12.88 -27.79
N SER A 231 -11.61 -12.29 -28.70
CA SER A 231 -10.15 -12.40 -28.66
C SER A 231 -9.60 -11.81 -27.34
N LEU A 232 -8.50 -12.35 -26.81
CA LEU A 232 -7.82 -11.79 -25.63
C LEU A 232 -7.58 -10.28 -25.73
N SER A 233 -7.19 -9.80 -26.91
CA SER A 233 -6.97 -8.38 -27.17
C SER A 233 -8.26 -7.56 -26.99
N GLN A 234 -9.38 -8.05 -27.51
CA GLN A 234 -10.69 -7.43 -27.38
C GLN A 234 -11.19 -7.48 -25.93
N ALA A 235 -10.96 -8.57 -25.22
CA ALA A 235 -11.30 -8.69 -23.80
C ALA A 235 -10.54 -7.64 -22.96
N ILE A 236 -9.23 -7.47 -23.19
CA ILE A 236 -8.43 -6.44 -22.50
C ILE A 236 -8.95 -5.04 -22.82
N VAL A 237 -9.28 -4.75 -24.09
CA VAL A 237 -9.86 -3.46 -24.47
C VAL A 237 -11.20 -3.23 -23.77
N ASN A 238 -12.08 -4.22 -23.76
CA ASN A 238 -13.42 -4.11 -23.20
C ASN A 238 -13.43 -3.94 -21.68
N TYR A 239 -12.64 -4.73 -20.95
CA TYR A 239 -12.68 -4.76 -19.49
C TYR A 239 -11.63 -3.88 -18.80
N SER A 240 -10.53 -3.56 -19.48
CA SER A 240 -9.51 -2.65 -18.97
C SER A 240 -9.53 -1.30 -19.67
N VAL A 241 -9.28 -1.24 -20.98
CA VAL A 241 -8.98 0.04 -21.64
C VAL A 241 -10.18 0.99 -21.74
N ASN A 242 -11.35 0.48 -22.14
CA ASN A 242 -12.57 1.27 -22.27
C ASN A 242 -13.01 1.92 -20.95
N PRO A 243 -13.08 1.20 -19.81
CA PRO A 243 -13.49 1.80 -18.54
C PRO A 243 -12.42 2.67 -17.87
N LEU A 244 -11.15 2.62 -18.30
CA LEU A 244 -10.05 3.37 -17.66
C LEU A 244 -10.36 4.86 -17.48
N PHE A 245 -10.95 5.50 -18.48
CA PHE A 245 -11.29 6.93 -18.38
C PHE A 245 -12.26 7.21 -17.23
N GLY A 246 -13.31 6.39 -17.10
CA GLY A 246 -14.25 6.49 -15.97
C GLY A 246 -13.59 6.20 -14.63
N GLN A 247 -12.67 5.24 -14.59
CA GLN A 247 -11.92 4.90 -13.39
C GLN A 247 -10.94 6.00 -12.96
N PHE A 248 -10.36 6.78 -13.88
CA PHE A 248 -9.55 7.94 -13.52
C PHE A 248 -10.38 9.03 -12.84
N VAL A 249 -11.56 9.35 -13.38
CA VAL A 249 -12.50 10.30 -12.75
C VAL A 249 -12.89 9.80 -11.35
N LEU A 250 -13.16 8.50 -11.23
CA LEU A 250 -13.47 7.85 -9.97
C LEU A 250 -12.32 7.93 -8.96
N VAL A 251 -11.07 7.69 -9.38
CA VAL A 251 -9.88 7.84 -8.52
C VAL A 251 -9.77 9.26 -7.97
N CYS A 252 -10.04 10.28 -8.77
CA CYS A 252 -10.09 11.66 -8.31
C CYS A 252 -11.18 11.86 -7.25
N ALA A 253 -12.41 11.38 -7.50
CA ALA A 253 -13.52 11.48 -6.56
C ALA A 253 -13.22 10.77 -5.23
N VAL A 254 -12.73 9.51 -5.29
CA VAL A 254 -12.34 8.72 -4.12
C VAL A 254 -11.23 9.41 -3.33
N THR A 255 -10.24 9.99 -4.00
CA THR A 255 -9.14 10.73 -3.35
C THR A 255 -9.67 11.91 -2.54
N LEU A 256 -10.59 12.69 -3.10
CA LEU A 256 -11.19 13.85 -2.43
C LEU A 256 -12.04 13.42 -1.23
N ILE A 257 -12.91 12.42 -1.41
CA ILE A 257 -13.76 11.88 -0.35
C ILE A 257 -12.89 11.29 0.78
N ALA A 258 -11.90 10.46 0.44
CA ALA A 258 -10.99 9.87 1.41
C ALA A 258 -10.20 10.92 2.20
N TYR A 259 -9.76 11.99 1.53
CA TYR A 259 -9.08 13.09 2.20
C TYR A 259 -9.99 13.82 3.18
N GLY A 260 -11.24 14.10 2.79
CA GLY A 260 -12.25 14.69 3.66
C GLY A 260 -12.55 13.82 4.88
N LEU A 261 -12.83 12.53 4.67
CA LEU A 261 -13.11 11.57 5.74
C LEU A 261 -11.93 11.44 6.71
N ARG A 262 -10.70 11.33 6.20
CA ARG A 262 -9.51 11.27 7.05
C ARG A 262 -9.24 12.57 7.81
N LYS A 263 -9.67 13.72 7.29
CA LYS A 263 -9.58 14.97 8.04
C LYS A 263 -10.57 14.98 9.21
N LEU A 264 -11.77 14.46 8.99
CA LEU A 264 -12.82 14.38 10.02
C LEU A 264 -12.53 13.32 11.10
N SER A 265 -11.98 12.17 10.71
CA SER A 265 -11.71 11.05 11.64
C SER A 265 -10.44 11.22 12.48
N PHE A 266 -9.52 12.09 12.07
CA PHE A 266 -8.24 12.33 12.74
C PHE A 266 -8.07 13.78 13.21
N THR A 267 -9.18 14.51 13.42
CA THR A 267 -9.23 15.76 14.21
C THR A 267 -9.65 15.41 15.63
#